data_AF-A0A1F8TE63-F1
#
_entry.id   AF-A0A1F8TE63-F1
#
_cell.length_a   1.000
_cell.length_b   1.000
_cell.length_c   1.000
_cell.angle_alpha   90.00
_cell.angle_beta   90.00
_cell.angle_gamma   90.00
#
_symmetry.space_group_name_H-M   'P 1'
#
loop_
_entity.id
_entity.type
_entity.pdbx_description
1 polymer ?
#
loop_
_entity_poly.entity_id
_entity_poly.type
_entity_poly.pdbx_seq_one_letter_code
_entity_poly.pdbx_strand_id
1 'polypeptide(L)'
;MMRKLLLATMMALLTGCGSPEPTVVIVTDTAPPPVITNTPTPRPPTATPRPTRTPNPTSTPEPTWEPATVADIEAALREAGYRRFPIEGGDGLKGFSWVNKNAYERVQTWDNGTMEVQVLHDKSSQVRSDHMESHLAALDSALPAGFMASLRQENTAYNQSVSTSVSGEPDQLFAFNDDWHTIWGQYYISDTDIGGYGVRFSLWWWQSTCPSRYGCYYSDFPGLEFEGDSSFVFYSIFIWLPDSVT
;
A
#
# COMPACT_ATOMS: atom_id res chain seq x y z
N MET A 1 14.93 -15.58 -52.96
CA MET A 1 15.05 -17.00 -52.59
C MET A 1 16.32 -17.18 -51.78
N MET A 2 16.24 -17.24 -50.45
CA MET A 2 17.24 -17.76 -49.48
C MET A 2 16.79 -17.31 -48.08
N ARG A 3 15.80 -18.01 -47.53
CA ARG A 3 15.21 -17.73 -46.21
C ARG A 3 14.73 -19.06 -45.65
N LYS A 4 15.65 -19.98 -45.35
CA LYS A 4 15.40 -21.31 -44.76
C LYS A 4 16.74 -22.03 -44.50
N LEU A 5 17.58 -21.53 -43.58
CA LEU A 5 18.68 -22.33 -43.00
C LEU A 5 19.32 -21.68 -41.76
N LEU A 6 18.52 -21.36 -40.74
CA LEU A 6 19.06 -20.87 -39.45
C LEU A 6 18.10 -21.17 -38.29
N LEU A 7 17.56 -22.39 -38.29
CA LEU A 7 16.61 -22.88 -37.29
C LEU A 7 16.90 -24.37 -36.97
N ALA A 8 18.13 -24.69 -36.55
CA ALA A 8 18.50 -26.06 -36.20
C ALA A 8 19.70 -26.20 -35.24
N THR A 9 20.08 -25.17 -34.47
CA THR A 9 21.29 -25.26 -33.61
C THR A 9 21.17 -24.49 -32.30
N MET A 10 20.01 -24.55 -31.64
CA MET A 10 19.83 -23.99 -30.30
C MET A 10 18.88 -24.83 -29.44
N MET A 11 19.07 -26.15 -29.48
CA MET A 11 18.43 -27.16 -28.62
C MET A 11 19.50 -28.14 -28.15
N ALA A 12 20.36 -27.76 -27.20
CA ALA A 12 21.30 -28.71 -26.56
C ALA A 12 21.99 -28.23 -25.26
N LEU A 13 21.45 -27.27 -24.50
CA LEU A 13 22.09 -26.85 -23.23
C LEU A 13 21.05 -26.60 -22.14
N LEU A 14 20.39 -27.67 -21.71
CA LEU A 14 19.66 -27.77 -20.44
C LEU A 14 20.16 -29.02 -19.73
N THR A 15 21.34 -28.93 -19.12
CA THR A 15 21.86 -29.93 -18.17
C THR A 15 21.66 -29.39 -16.77
N GLY A 16 20.92 -30.16 -15.97
CA GLY A 16 20.43 -29.78 -14.67
C GLY A 16 21.52 -29.59 -13.62
N CYS A 17 21.35 -28.58 -12.78
CA CYS A 17 21.92 -28.53 -11.45
C CYS A 17 20.84 -28.96 -10.46
N GLY A 18 20.90 -30.22 -10.02
CA GLY A 18 20.17 -30.67 -8.83
C GLY A 18 20.78 -30.02 -7.59
N SER A 19 20.00 -29.21 -6.90
CA SER A 19 20.35 -28.67 -5.59
C SER A 19 20.05 -29.75 -4.53
N PRO A 20 21.02 -30.18 -3.71
CA PRO A 20 20.74 -31.13 -2.63
C PRO A 20 19.93 -30.46 -1.51
N GLU A 21 18.93 -31.19 -1.01
CA GLU A 21 18.14 -30.81 0.18
C GLU A 21 19.03 -30.77 1.43
N PRO A 22 18.94 -29.72 2.27
CA PRO A 22 19.65 -29.71 3.54
C PRO A 22 19.01 -30.69 4.53
N THR A 23 19.79 -31.67 4.98
CA THR A 23 19.42 -32.58 6.06
C THR A 23 19.60 -31.87 7.40
N VAL A 24 18.51 -31.70 8.15
CA VAL A 24 18.54 -31.12 9.50
C VAL A 24 18.92 -32.21 10.50
N VAL A 25 20.13 -32.10 11.08
CA VAL A 25 20.60 -32.94 12.18
C VAL A 25 20.16 -32.31 13.50
N ILE A 26 19.21 -32.94 14.19
CA ILE A 26 18.80 -32.52 15.54
C ILE A 26 19.76 -33.16 16.54
N VAL A 27 20.63 -32.35 17.15
CA VAL A 27 21.47 -32.74 18.28
C VAL A 27 20.72 -32.42 19.56
N THR A 28 20.12 -33.44 20.18
CA THR A 28 19.56 -33.34 21.54
C THR A 28 20.67 -33.58 22.56
N ASP A 29 21.09 -32.51 23.22
CA ASP A 29 22.03 -32.57 24.35
C ASP A 29 21.28 -33.05 25.60
N THR A 30 21.78 -34.11 26.23
CA THR A 30 21.15 -34.73 27.40
C THR A 30 21.81 -34.18 28.65
N ALA A 31 21.10 -33.31 29.38
CA ALA A 31 21.62 -32.68 30.60
C ALA A 31 21.88 -33.73 31.72
N PRO A 32 22.96 -33.57 32.50
CA PRO A 32 23.31 -34.47 33.60
C PRO A 32 22.29 -34.40 34.76
N PRO A 33 22.18 -35.48 35.56
CA PRO A 33 21.21 -35.57 36.64
C PRO A 33 21.50 -34.56 37.77
N PRO A 34 20.45 -34.03 38.43
CA PRO A 34 20.60 -33.00 39.45
C PRO A 34 21.31 -33.54 40.71
N VAL A 35 22.28 -32.77 41.20
CA VAL A 35 22.95 -32.99 42.47
C VAL A 35 22.07 -32.45 43.60
N ILE A 36 21.65 -33.32 44.52
CA ILE A 36 20.88 -32.93 45.71
C ILE A 36 21.83 -32.25 46.69
N THR A 37 21.66 -30.94 46.85
CA THR A 37 22.39 -30.13 47.83
C THR A 37 21.49 -29.92 49.05
N ASN A 38 21.99 -30.26 50.24
CA ASN A 38 21.27 -30.09 51.49
C ASN A 38 21.16 -28.60 51.85
N THR A 39 19.94 -28.06 51.72
CA THR A 39 19.61 -26.66 52.00
C THR A 39 19.52 -26.42 53.52
N PRO A 40 20.20 -25.39 54.07
CA PRO A 40 20.10 -25.04 55.48
C PRO A 40 18.71 -24.51 55.85
N THR A 41 18.31 -24.77 57.10
CA THR A 41 17.02 -24.42 57.72
C THR A 41 16.69 -22.92 57.57
N PRO A 42 15.49 -22.54 57.07
CA PRO A 42 15.12 -21.15 56.85
C PRO A 42 14.97 -20.38 58.17
N ARG A 43 15.54 -19.16 58.23
CA ARG A 43 15.18 -18.17 59.25
C ARG A 43 13.74 -17.68 59.02
N PRO A 44 13.01 -17.30 60.08
CA PRO A 44 11.66 -16.74 59.94
C PRO A 44 11.71 -15.45 59.11
N PRO A 45 10.76 -15.27 58.15
CA PRO A 45 10.76 -14.12 57.27
C PRO A 45 10.50 -12.84 58.06
N THR A 46 11.40 -11.87 57.90
CA THR A 46 11.14 -10.48 58.30
C THR A 46 9.99 -9.95 57.46
N ALA A 47 9.00 -9.31 58.09
CA ALA A 47 7.82 -8.78 57.39
C ALA A 47 8.24 -7.83 56.25
N THR A 48 8.11 -8.30 55.01
CA THR A 48 8.41 -7.50 53.82
C THR A 48 7.39 -6.35 53.75
N PRO A 49 7.84 -5.08 53.65
CA PRO A 49 6.93 -3.96 53.49
C PRO A 49 6.05 -4.18 52.26
N ARG A 50 4.74 -3.97 52.43
CA ARG A 50 3.76 -4.12 51.35
C ARG A 50 4.12 -3.13 50.24
N PRO A 51 4.33 -3.57 48.98
CA PRO A 51 4.65 -2.67 47.89
C PRO A 51 3.54 -1.62 47.75
N THR A 52 3.92 -0.35 47.81
CA THR A 52 3.03 0.78 47.57
C THR A 52 2.70 0.77 46.08
N ARG A 53 1.44 1.00 45.71
CA ARG A 53 1.05 1.05 44.29
C ARG A 53 1.81 2.18 43.62
N THR A 54 2.64 1.86 42.62
CA THR A 54 3.22 2.85 41.72
C THR A 54 2.07 3.61 41.07
N PRO A 55 2.05 4.95 41.12
CA PRO A 55 1.03 5.72 40.42
C PRO A 55 1.04 5.35 38.94
N ASN A 56 -0.14 5.13 38.36
CA ASN A 56 -0.27 4.85 36.95
C ASN A 56 0.19 6.10 36.19
N PRO A 57 1.11 6.00 35.22
CA PRO A 57 1.53 7.16 34.44
C PRO A 57 0.29 7.82 33.82
N THR A 58 0.15 9.12 34.05
CA THR A 58 -0.91 9.91 33.41
C THR A 58 -0.60 9.95 31.91
N SER A 59 -1.56 9.54 31.07
CA SER A 59 -1.43 9.65 29.63
C SER A 59 -1.22 11.12 29.27
N THR A 60 -0.10 11.40 28.60
CA THR A 60 0.12 12.74 28.03
C THR A 60 -0.87 12.90 26.89
N PRO A 61 -1.64 14.01 26.80
CA PRO A 61 -2.54 14.24 25.69
C PRO A 61 -1.77 14.16 24.38
N GLU A 62 -2.31 13.49 23.38
CA GLU A 62 -1.73 13.50 22.04
C GLU A 62 -1.79 14.91 21.46
N PRO A 63 -0.75 15.36 20.72
CA PRO A 63 -0.77 16.66 20.08
C PRO A 63 -1.94 16.72 19.10
N THR A 64 -2.84 17.69 19.29
CA THR A 64 -3.91 17.97 18.32
C THR A 64 -3.30 18.78 17.17
N TRP A 65 -3.32 18.23 15.96
CA TRP A 65 -2.88 18.95 14.76
C TRP A 65 -4.01 19.84 14.25
N GLU A 66 -3.66 20.98 13.68
CA GLU A 66 -4.63 21.75 12.88
C GLU A 66 -4.97 20.91 11.64
N PRO A 67 -6.25 20.60 11.39
CA PRO A 67 -6.65 19.76 10.26
C PRO A 67 -6.40 20.51 8.95
N ALA A 68 -5.77 19.84 8.00
CA ALA A 68 -5.62 20.36 6.65
C ALA A 68 -6.97 20.40 5.94
N THR A 69 -7.17 21.39 5.07
CA THR A 69 -8.33 21.43 4.18
C THR A 69 -7.97 20.89 2.79
N VAL A 70 -9.00 20.51 2.01
CA VAL A 70 -8.82 20.17 0.60
C VAL A 70 -8.18 21.33 -0.16
N ALA A 71 -8.53 22.58 0.15
CA ALA A 71 -7.97 23.75 -0.51
C ALA A 71 -6.45 23.88 -0.28
N ASP A 72 -5.96 23.57 0.92
CA ASP A 72 -4.53 23.58 1.25
C ASP A 72 -3.78 22.51 0.44
N ILE A 73 -4.34 21.30 0.37
CA ILE A 73 -3.80 20.18 -0.41
C ILE A 73 -3.71 20.55 -1.90
N GLU A 74 -4.79 21.09 -2.47
CA GLU A 74 -4.82 21.50 -3.87
C GLU A 74 -3.86 22.66 -4.17
N ALA A 75 -3.65 23.57 -3.20
CA ALA A 75 -2.65 24.62 -3.33
C ALA A 75 -1.23 24.05 -3.38
N ALA A 76 -0.89 23.12 -2.49
CA ALA A 76 0.41 22.46 -2.46
C ALA A 76 0.68 21.66 -3.74
N LEU A 77 -0.30 20.90 -4.25
CA LEU A 77 -0.17 20.17 -5.52
C LEU A 77 0.09 21.12 -6.70
N ARG A 78 -0.60 22.26 -6.74
CA ARG A 78 -0.38 23.29 -7.78
C ARG A 78 1.02 23.87 -7.70
N GLU A 79 1.51 24.18 -6.51
CA GLU A 79 2.86 24.68 -6.27
C GLU A 79 3.94 23.65 -6.67
N ALA A 80 3.67 22.36 -6.44
CA ALA A 80 4.51 21.25 -6.88
C ALA A 80 4.44 20.96 -8.40
N GLY A 81 3.67 21.74 -9.16
CA GLY A 81 3.59 21.66 -10.62
C GLY A 81 2.61 20.63 -11.16
N TYR A 82 1.68 20.12 -10.34
CA TYR A 82 0.63 19.22 -10.81
C TYR A 82 -0.38 19.98 -11.69
N ARG A 83 -0.87 19.30 -12.72
CA ARG A 83 -1.95 19.76 -13.58
C ARG A 83 -3.28 19.20 -13.09
N ARG A 84 -4.30 20.04 -13.08
CA ARG A 84 -5.63 19.73 -12.55
C ARG A 84 -6.60 19.35 -13.66
N PHE A 85 -7.35 18.26 -13.46
CA PHE A 85 -8.43 17.80 -14.34
C PHE A 85 -9.69 17.58 -13.50
N PRO A 86 -10.85 18.16 -13.86
CA PRO A 86 -12.10 17.90 -13.14
C PRO A 86 -12.52 16.44 -13.33
N ILE A 87 -13.02 15.82 -12.26
CA ILE A 87 -13.58 14.47 -12.27
C ILE A 87 -14.90 14.44 -11.50
N GLU A 88 -15.75 13.48 -11.84
CA GLU A 88 -17.01 13.20 -11.16
C GLU A 88 -17.12 11.68 -10.94
N GLY A 89 -17.34 11.26 -9.69
CA GLY A 89 -17.56 9.87 -9.31
C GLY A 89 -18.93 9.36 -9.79
N GLY A 90 -19.12 8.05 -9.77
CA GLY A 90 -20.39 7.43 -10.18
C GLY A 90 -21.59 7.80 -9.28
N ASP A 91 -21.31 8.31 -8.09
CA ASP A 91 -22.27 8.84 -7.11
C ASP A 91 -22.53 10.35 -7.27
N GLY A 92 -21.92 10.99 -8.27
CA GLY A 92 -21.99 12.44 -8.50
C GLY A 92 -21.06 13.27 -7.61
N LEU A 93 -20.21 12.62 -6.81
CA LEU A 93 -19.19 13.32 -6.03
C LEU A 93 -18.19 13.99 -6.96
N LYS A 94 -17.94 15.28 -6.75
CA LYS A 94 -17.04 16.07 -7.59
C LYS A 94 -15.67 16.18 -6.95
N GLY A 95 -14.68 16.33 -7.81
CA GLY A 95 -13.30 16.43 -7.38
C GLY A 95 -12.37 16.81 -8.51
N PHE A 96 -11.07 16.62 -8.25
CA PHE A 96 -10.03 16.86 -9.22
C PHE A 96 -9.02 15.72 -9.21
N SER A 97 -8.60 15.31 -10.41
CA SER A 97 -7.39 14.52 -10.60
C SER A 97 -6.22 15.45 -10.87
N TRP A 98 -5.16 15.26 -10.09
CA TRP A 98 -3.91 16.00 -10.14
C TRP A 98 -2.82 15.10 -10.69
N VAL A 99 -2.25 15.50 -11.82
CA VAL A 99 -1.26 14.70 -12.57
C VAL A 99 0.00 15.52 -12.79
N ASN A 100 1.15 14.93 -12.48
CA ASN A 100 2.46 15.53 -12.74
C ASN A 100 3.11 14.90 -13.99
N LYS A 101 4.30 14.29 -13.84
CA LYS A 101 5.11 13.72 -14.92
C LYS A 101 4.49 12.47 -15.53
N ASN A 102 3.99 11.57 -14.69
CA ASN A 102 3.41 10.30 -15.10
C ASN A 102 1.88 10.43 -15.16
N ALA A 103 1.27 10.20 -16.32
CA ALA A 103 -0.18 10.29 -16.50
C ALA A 103 -0.96 9.14 -15.82
N TYR A 104 -0.28 8.05 -15.49
CA TYR A 104 -0.86 6.88 -14.83
C TYR A 104 -0.87 6.98 -13.31
N GLU A 105 -0.21 7.99 -12.76
CA GLU A 105 -0.10 8.20 -11.32
C GLU A 105 -0.67 9.55 -10.99
N ARG A 106 -1.49 9.59 -9.94
CA ARG A 106 -2.32 10.76 -9.67
C ARG A 106 -2.55 10.93 -8.18
N VAL A 107 -2.81 12.17 -7.82
CA VAL A 107 -3.49 12.51 -6.58
C VAL A 107 -4.92 12.90 -6.95
N GLN A 108 -5.92 12.35 -6.29
CA GLN A 108 -7.31 12.78 -6.44
C GLN A 108 -7.74 13.51 -5.17
N THR A 109 -8.45 14.63 -5.33
CA THR A 109 -9.12 15.34 -4.23
C THR A 109 -10.61 15.36 -4.49
N TRP A 110 -11.42 15.23 -3.44
CA TRP A 110 -12.88 15.19 -3.53
C TRP A 110 -13.51 16.22 -2.60
N ASP A 111 -14.66 16.77 -3.01
CA ASP A 111 -15.37 17.83 -2.29
C ASP A 111 -15.84 17.41 -0.88
N ASN A 112 -15.93 16.11 -0.60
CA ASN A 112 -16.28 15.57 0.72
C ASN A 112 -15.11 15.54 1.71
N GLY A 113 -13.92 16.03 1.34
CA GLY A 113 -12.75 16.01 2.21
C GLY A 113 -11.97 14.69 2.16
N THR A 114 -12.12 13.91 1.10
CA THR A 114 -11.30 12.72 0.86
C THR A 114 -10.25 12.99 -0.21
N MET A 115 -9.12 12.28 -0.11
CA MET A 115 -8.11 12.26 -1.16
C MET A 115 -7.55 10.86 -1.37
N GLU A 116 -7.05 10.61 -2.57
CA GLU A 116 -6.37 9.38 -2.94
C GLU A 116 -5.02 9.71 -3.56
N VAL A 117 -3.95 9.05 -3.10
CA VAL A 117 -2.65 9.05 -3.78
C VAL A 117 -2.47 7.69 -4.42
N GLN A 118 -2.28 7.66 -5.74
CA GLN A 118 -2.26 6.43 -6.53
C GLN A 118 -1.00 6.36 -7.39
N VAL A 119 -0.25 5.27 -7.27
CA VAL A 119 0.92 4.96 -8.12
C VAL A 119 0.77 3.59 -8.78
N LEU A 120 1.44 3.37 -9.91
CA LEU A 120 1.46 2.05 -10.52
C LEU A 120 2.14 1.03 -9.61
N HIS A 121 1.54 -0.15 -9.47
CA HIS A 121 2.12 -1.24 -8.70
C HIS A 121 3.30 -1.85 -9.46
N ASP A 122 4.46 -1.88 -8.82
CA ASP A 122 5.68 -2.50 -9.32
C ASP A 122 6.05 -3.73 -8.47
N LYS A 123 6.75 -4.71 -9.06
CA LYS A 123 7.25 -5.87 -8.31
C LYS A 123 8.29 -5.47 -7.26
N SER A 124 9.04 -4.39 -7.52
CA SER A 124 9.99 -3.79 -6.59
C SER A 124 9.24 -2.88 -5.61
N SER A 125 9.24 -3.26 -4.34
CA SER A 125 8.73 -2.40 -3.26
C SER A 125 9.45 -1.05 -3.19
N GLN A 126 10.74 -1.01 -3.53
CA GLN A 126 11.50 0.24 -3.56
C GLN A 126 10.96 1.19 -4.63
N VAL A 127 10.71 0.71 -5.85
CA VAL A 127 10.19 1.54 -6.95
C VAL A 127 8.82 2.12 -6.57
N ARG A 128 7.92 1.28 -6.02
CA ARG A 128 6.62 1.76 -5.50
C ARG A 128 6.80 2.82 -4.42
N SER A 129 7.72 2.60 -3.49
CA SER A 129 7.99 3.54 -2.40
C SER A 129 8.49 4.87 -2.93
N ASP A 130 9.41 4.87 -3.89
CA ASP A 130 9.99 6.08 -4.48
C ASP A 130 8.92 6.88 -5.23
N HIS A 131 8.06 6.19 -5.99
CA HIS A 131 6.95 6.84 -6.69
C HIS A 131 5.95 7.43 -5.70
N MET A 132 5.53 6.68 -4.69
CA MET A 132 4.61 7.15 -3.64
C MET A 132 5.20 8.35 -2.90
N GLU A 133 6.47 8.28 -2.50
CA GLU A 133 7.16 9.37 -1.81
C GLU A 133 7.22 10.64 -2.67
N SER A 134 7.39 10.52 -3.99
CA SER A 134 7.34 11.69 -4.87
C SER A 134 6.01 12.45 -4.81
N HIS A 135 4.89 11.77 -4.56
CA HIS A 135 3.58 12.41 -4.38
C HIS A 135 3.40 12.91 -2.96
N LEU A 136 3.79 12.13 -1.95
CA LEU A 136 3.72 12.54 -0.54
C LEU A 136 4.56 13.78 -0.25
N ALA A 137 5.75 13.90 -0.84
CA ALA A 137 6.60 15.07 -0.70
C ALA A 137 5.93 16.37 -1.21
N ALA A 138 5.04 16.27 -2.20
CA ALA A 138 4.26 17.42 -2.68
C ALA A 138 3.20 17.89 -1.67
N LEU A 139 2.91 17.08 -0.64
CA LEU A 139 1.90 17.36 0.37
C LEU A 139 2.50 17.83 1.71
N ASP A 140 3.83 17.81 1.86
CA ASP A 140 4.52 18.16 3.11
C ASP A 140 4.22 19.58 3.61
N SER A 141 3.87 20.50 2.70
CA SER A 141 3.50 21.88 3.05
C SER A 141 2.04 22.05 3.44
N ALA A 142 1.17 21.11 3.07
CA ALA A 142 -0.27 21.17 3.33
C ALA A 142 -0.69 20.33 4.54
N LEU A 143 -0.02 19.21 4.78
CA LEU A 143 -0.38 18.26 5.82
C LEU A 143 0.50 18.41 7.07
N PRO A 144 -0.02 18.16 8.28
CA PRO A 144 0.76 18.26 9.50
C PRO A 144 2.01 17.35 9.45
N ALA A 145 3.17 17.88 9.82
CA ALA A 145 4.43 17.12 9.77
C ALA A 145 4.38 15.82 10.61
N GLY A 146 3.67 15.83 11.73
CA GLY A 146 3.44 14.64 12.56
C GLY A 146 2.62 13.57 11.84
N PHE A 147 1.54 13.98 11.16
CA PHE A 147 0.74 13.10 10.30
C PHE A 147 1.61 12.51 9.19
N MET A 148 2.35 13.36 8.46
CA MET A 148 3.17 12.93 7.32
C MET A 148 4.29 11.97 7.71
N ALA A 149 4.89 12.13 8.89
CA ALA A 149 5.89 11.20 9.41
C ALA A 149 5.27 9.81 9.70
N SER A 150 4.13 9.78 10.40
CA SER A 150 3.41 8.54 10.70
C SER A 150 2.87 7.88 9.41
N LEU A 151 2.32 8.66 8.47
CA LEU A 151 1.83 8.15 7.20
C LEU A 151 2.94 7.43 6.41
N ARG A 152 4.14 8.02 6.34
CA ARG A 152 5.30 7.38 5.69
C ARG A 152 5.75 6.11 6.39
N GLN A 153 5.71 6.08 7.72
CA GLN A 153 6.01 4.89 8.50
C GLN A 153 5.03 3.76 8.19
N GLU A 154 3.72 4.03 8.26
CA GLU A 154 2.66 3.06 7.95
C GLU A 154 2.72 2.61 6.49
N ASN A 155 2.94 3.55 5.57
CA ASN A 155 3.16 3.24 4.15
C ASN A 155 4.34 2.29 3.95
N THR A 156 5.45 2.51 4.65
CA THR A 156 6.63 1.62 4.56
C THR A 156 6.29 0.21 5.06
N ALA A 157 5.55 0.11 6.17
CA ALA A 157 5.13 -1.17 6.72
C ALA A 157 4.18 -1.92 5.78
N TYR A 158 3.18 -1.23 5.23
CA TYR A 158 2.25 -1.80 4.26
C TYR A 158 2.95 -2.22 2.97
N ASN A 159 3.83 -1.38 2.43
CA ASN A 159 4.59 -1.68 1.21
C ASN A 159 5.47 -2.93 1.34
N GLN A 160 5.94 -3.25 2.55
CA GLN A 160 6.70 -4.46 2.85
C GLN A 160 5.83 -5.71 3.01
N SER A 161 4.57 -5.55 3.44
CA SER A 161 3.66 -6.68 3.69
C SER A 161 2.82 -7.08 2.48
N VAL A 162 2.55 -6.13 1.58
CA VAL A 162 1.68 -6.35 0.42
C VAL A 162 2.32 -7.23 -0.65
N SER A 163 1.50 -8.08 -1.28
CA SER A 163 1.92 -8.99 -2.34
C SER A 163 2.46 -8.25 -3.57
N THR A 164 3.38 -8.89 -4.31
CA THR A 164 3.89 -8.38 -5.59
C THR A 164 2.90 -8.57 -6.76
N SER A 165 1.78 -9.27 -6.54
CA SER A 165 0.69 -9.42 -7.49
C SER A 165 -0.66 -9.50 -6.77
N VAL A 166 -1.73 -9.07 -7.46
CA VAL A 166 -3.10 -9.36 -7.03
C VAL A 166 -3.51 -10.76 -7.46
N SER A 167 -4.09 -11.53 -6.54
CA SER A 167 -4.60 -12.87 -6.82
C SER A 167 -5.62 -13.27 -5.77
N GLY A 168 -6.57 -14.14 -6.12
CA GLY A 168 -7.64 -14.56 -5.21
C GLY A 168 -8.87 -13.66 -5.30
N GLU A 169 -9.75 -13.79 -4.31
CA GLU A 169 -10.96 -12.99 -4.18
C GLU A 169 -10.60 -11.58 -3.66
N PRO A 170 -11.08 -10.50 -4.30
CA PRO A 170 -10.87 -9.15 -3.79
C PRO A 170 -11.67 -8.90 -2.52
N ASP A 171 -11.16 -8.00 -1.67
CA ASP A 171 -11.89 -7.52 -0.50
C ASP A 171 -13.16 -6.75 -0.91
N GLN A 172 -13.11 -6.04 -2.04
CA GLN A 172 -14.25 -5.34 -2.64
C GLN A 172 -14.20 -5.44 -4.16
N LEU A 173 -15.36 -5.67 -4.79
CA LEU A 173 -15.49 -5.78 -6.25
C LEU A 173 -16.55 -4.81 -6.77
N PHE A 174 -16.20 -4.07 -7.81
CA PHE A 174 -17.05 -3.10 -8.48
C PHE A 174 -17.14 -3.47 -9.95
N ALA A 175 -18.25 -4.06 -10.35
CA ALA A 175 -18.52 -4.35 -11.76
C ALA A 175 -19.30 -3.18 -12.37
N PHE A 176 -18.78 -2.66 -13.47
CA PHE A 176 -19.43 -1.61 -14.23
C PHE A 176 -20.21 -2.26 -15.38
N ASN A 177 -21.44 -1.82 -15.58
CA ASN A 177 -22.27 -2.25 -16.71
C ASN A 177 -22.01 -1.35 -17.93
N ASP A 178 -20.75 -1.28 -18.35
CA ASP A 178 -20.29 -0.55 -19.52
C ASP A 178 -20.01 -1.49 -20.70
N ASP A 179 -19.79 -0.92 -21.89
CA ASP A 179 -19.49 -1.68 -23.11
C ASP A 179 -18.15 -2.44 -23.06
N TRP A 180 -17.34 -2.17 -22.04
CA TRP A 180 -15.96 -2.63 -21.87
C TRP A 180 -15.84 -3.70 -20.77
N HIS A 181 -16.97 -4.08 -20.17
CA HIS A 181 -17.05 -4.99 -19.03
C HIS A 181 -16.02 -4.64 -17.94
N THR A 182 -15.93 -3.36 -17.61
CA THR A 182 -14.94 -2.86 -16.66
C THR A 182 -15.20 -3.42 -15.26
N ILE A 183 -14.15 -3.90 -14.63
CA ILE A 183 -14.18 -4.44 -13.26
C ILE A 183 -13.06 -3.79 -12.47
N TRP A 184 -13.41 -3.24 -11.31
CA TRP A 184 -12.45 -2.77 -10.33
C TRP A 184 -12.49 -3.66 -9.10
N GLY A 185 -11.33 -3.93 -8.51
CA GLY A 185 -11.21 -4.73 -7.30
C GLY A 185 -10.22 -4.10 -6.33
N GLN A 186 -10.55 -4.07 -5.05
CA GLN A 186 -9.60 -3.74 -3.99
C GLN A 186 -9.08 -5.00 -3.33
N TYR A 187 -7.77 -5.06 -3.13
CA TYR A 187 -7.07 -6.16 -2.49
C TYR A 187 -6.18 -5.65 -1.38
N TYR A 188 -6.01 -6.50 -0.37
CA TYR A 188 -5.09 -6.27 0.76
C TYR A 188 -5.41 -4.95 1.47
N ILE A 189 -6.69 -4.70 1.77
CA ILE A 189 -7.10 -3.48 2.47
C ILE A 189 -6.49 -3.44 3.88
N SER A 190 -5.86 -2.31 4.23
CA SER A 190 -5.37 -2.02 5.58
C SER A 190 -5.81 -0.63 6.00
N ASP A 191 -6.69 -0.56 7.01
CA ASP A 191 -7.21 0.67 7.58
C ASP A 191 -6.47 1.04 8.87
N THR A 192 -6.18 2.33 9.05
CA THR A 192 -5.61 2.90 10.28
C THR A 192 -6.10 4.33 10.51
N ASP A 193 -5.99 4.81 11.75
CA ASP A 193 -6.21 6.21 12.11
C ASP A 193 -4.87 6.85 12.49
N ILE A 194 -4.58 8.02 11.92
CA ILE A 194 -3.37 8.76 12.21
C ILE A 194 -3.77 10.15 12.67
N GLY A 195 -3.88 10.34 13.98
CA GLY A 195 -4.21 11.63 14.60
C GLY A 195 -5.53 12.23 14.09
N GLY A 196 -6.56 11.39 13.95
CA GLY A 196 -7.90 11.78 13.49
C GLY A 196 -8.09 11.77 11.97
N TYR A 197 -7.03 11.43 11.22
CA TYR A 197 -7.14 11.18 9.78
C TYR A 197 -7.38 9.69 9.56
N GLY A 198 -8.49 9.35 8.91
CA GLY A 198 -8.68 7.99 8.41
C GLY A 198 -7.69 7.74 7.28
N VAL A 199 -7.01 6.59 7.29
CA VAL A 199 -6.07 6.20 6.23
C VAL A 199 -6.33 4.76 5.82
N ARG A 200 -6.45 4.51 4.51
CA ARG A 200 -6.57 3.17 3.93
C ARG A 200 -5.47 2.94 2.92
N PHE A 201 -4.74 1.85 3.08
CA PHE A 201 -3.83 1.33 2.09
C PHE A 201 -4.49 0.17 1.33
N SER A 202 -4.37 0.13 0.01
CA SER A 202 -4.88 -0.99 -0.79
C SER A 202 -4.16 -1.14 -2.13
N LEU A 203 -4.27 -2.33 -2.72
CA LEU A 203 -4.03 -2.51 -4.15
C LEU A 203 -5.35 -2.42 -4.91
N TRP A 204 -5.43 -1.49 -5.86
CA TRP A 204 -6.54 -1.37 -6.79
C TRP A 204 -6.21 -2.07 -8.09
N TRP A 205 -6.97 -3.11 -8.39
CA TRP A 205 -6.95 -3.78 -9.68
C TRP A 205 -8.05 -3.22 -10.56
N TRP A 206 -7.71 -2.82 -11.78
CA TRP A 206 -8.65 -2.40 -12.80
C TRP A 206 -8.44 -3.30 -14.01
N GLN A 207 -9.50 -4.00 -14.44
CA GLN A 207 -9.54 -4.69 -15.73
C GLN A 207 -10.63 -4.11 -16.61
N SER A 208 -10.34 -4.02 -17.91
CA SER A 208 -11.34 -3.83 -18.97
C SER A 208 -11.13 -4.88 -20.06
N THR A 209 -12.22 -5.36 -20.64
CA THR A 209 -12.21 -6.35 -21.73
C THR A 209 -12.78 -5.71 -22.98
N CYS A 210 -11.91 -5.49 -23.97
CA CYS A 210 -12.29 -4.90 -25.24
C CYS A 210 -13.12 -5.90 -26.07
N PRO A 211 -14.32 -5.52 -26.53
CA PRO A 211 -15.10 -6.37 -27.42
C PRO A 211 -14.34 -6.72 -28.70
N SER A 212 -14.49 -7.96 -29.17
CA SER A 212 -13.82 -8.39 -30.39
C SER A 212 -14.18 -7.49 -31.58
N ARG A 213 -13.17 -7.14 -32.41
CA ARG A 213 -13.26 -6.29 -33.62
C ARG A 213 -13.28 -4.77 -33.39
N TYR A 214 -13.08 -4.30 -32.16
CA TYR A 214 -12.91 -2.89 -31.85
C TYR A 214 -11.47 -2.60 -31.42
N GLY A 215 -11.01 -1.37 -31.69
CA GLY A 215 -9.85 -0.80 -31.02
C GLY A 215 -10.34 -0.02 -29.80
N CYS A 216 -9.86 -0.40 -28.63
CA CYS A 216 -10.29 0.13 -27.35
C CYS A 216 -9.22 1.08 -26.81
N TYR A 217 -9.62 2.14 -26.11
CA TYR A 217 -8.71 3.07 -25.45
C TYR A 217 -9.21 3.45 -24.07
N TYR A 218 -8.30 3.84 -23.18
CA TYR A 218 -8.66 4.36 -21.86
C TYR A 218 -8.81 5.88 -21.90
N SER A 219 -9.98 6.39 -21.51
CA SER A 219 -10.21 7.85 -21.38
C SER A 219 -9.24 8.49 -20.39
N ASP A 220 -8.94 7.76 -19.31
CA ASP A 220 -8.07 8.21 -18.23
C ASP A 220 -6.59 8.18 -18.63
N PHE A 221 -6.25 7.42 -19.68
CA PHE A 221 -4.89 7.27 -20.19
C PHE A 221 -4.81 7.55 -21.70
N PRO A 222 -4.81 8.84 -22.09
CA PRO A 222 -4.81 9.23 -23.49
C PRO A 222 -3.64 8.59 -24.26
N GLY A 223 -3.97 7.88 -25.34
CA GLY A 223 -3.00 7.22 -26.21
C GLY A 223 -2.68 5.77 -25.83
N LEU A 224 -3.27 5.23 -24.77
CA LEU A 224 -3.21 3.78 -24.50
C LEU A 224 -4.38 3.07 -25.19
N GLU A 225 -4.05 2.33 -26.24
CA GLU A 225 -4.97 1.47 -26.97
C GLU A 225 -4.74 -0.01 -26.62
N PHE A 226 -5.79 -0.82 -26.64
CA PHE A 226 -5.71 -2.25 -26.35
C PHE A 226 -6.72 -3.07 -27.16
N GLU A 227 -6.42 -4.36 -27.32
CA GLU A 227 -7.32 -5.39 -27.85
C GLU A 227 -7.38 -6.55 -26.84
N GLY A 228 -8.55 -7.18 -26.67
CA GLY A 228 -8.76 -8.22 -25.66
C GLY A 228 -8.77 -7.67 -24.23
N ASP A 229 -8.11 -8.35 -23.29
CA ASP A 229 -8.07 -7.96 -21.88
C ASP A 229 -6.89 -7.03 -21.60
N SER A 230 -7.16 -5.96 -20.86
CA SER A 230 -6.12 -5.09 -20.31
C SER A 230 -6.38 -4.89 -18.83
N SER A 231 -5.30 -4.90 -18.03
CA SER A 231 -5.40 -4.69 -16.59
C SER A 231 -4.26 -3.86 -16.02
N PHE A 232 -4.58 -3.11 -14.99
CA PHE A 232 -3.66 -2.33 -14.19
C PHE A 232 -3.79 -2.73 -12.73
N VAL A 233 -2.69 -2.62 -12.00
CA VAL A 233 -2.69 -2.68 -10.55
C VAL A 233 -2.07 -1.39 -10.05
N PHE A 234 -2.75 -0.71 -9.15
CA PHE A 234 -2.29 0.51 -8.51
C PHE A 234 -2.09 0.27 -7.03
N TYR A 235 -1.01 0.83 -6.48
CA TYR A 235 -0.78 0.92 -5.05
C TYR A 235 -1.33 2.27 -4.58
N SER A 236 -2.27 2.26 -3.64
CA SER A 236 -3.07 3.44 -3.32
C SER A 236 -3.14 3.71 -1.82
N ILE A 237 -3.18 5.00 -1.48
CA ILE A 237 -3.43 5.51 -0.13
C ILE A 237 -4.65 6.42 -0.20
N PHE A 238 -5.73 6.06 0.48
CA PHE A 238 -6.89 6.93 0.70
C PHE A 238 -6.75 7.61 2.05
N ILE A 239 -7.07 8.90 2.10
CA ILE A 239 -7.01 9.72 3.30
C ILE A 239 -8.34 10.45 3.46
N TRP A 240 -8.96 10.29 4.62
CA TRP A 240 -10.15 11.02 5.05
C TRP A 240 -9.72 12.13 6.01
N LEU A 241 -10.00 13.39 5.67
CA LEU A 241 -9.69 14.52 6.54
C LEU A 241 -10.60 14.50 7.79
N PRO A 242 -10.15 15.02 8.95
CA PRO A 242 -10.89 14.91 10.23
C PRO A 242 -12.33 15.44 10.22
N ASP A 243 -12.64 16.41 9.34
CA ASP A 243 -13.98 16.99 9.19
C ASP A 243 -14.75 16.47 7.96
N SER A 244 -14.25 15.41 7.32
CA SER A 244 -14.97 14.79 6.19
C SER A 244 -16.26 14.13 6.67
N VAL A 245 -17.38 14.53 6.07
CA VAL A 245 -18.68 13.93 6.35
C VAL A 245 -18.72 12.58 5.63
N THR A 246 -18.58 11.50 6.39
CA THR A 246 -18.87 10.12 5.94
C THR A 246 -20.36 9.88 5.79
#